data_AF-A0A133UJX8-F1
#
_entry.id   AF-A0A133UJX8-F1
#
_cell.length_a   1.000
_cell.length_b   1.000
_cell.length_c   1.000
_cell.angle_alpha   90.00
_cell.angle_beta   90.00
_cell.angle_gamma   90.00
#
_symmetry.space_group_name_H-M   'P 1'
#
loop_
_entity.id
_entity.type
_entity.pdbx_description
1 polymer ?
#
loop_
_entity_poly.entity_id
_entity_poly.type
_entity_poly.pdbx_seq_one_letter_code
_entity_poly.pdbx_strand_id
1 'polypeptide(L)'
;LEEIAEVSHVDKREIGKNYRFITRELGTYLPPPDPARYVARFGSELNISGEAKVKAMNIIRKAQEEKLTSGKSPSGTAAGAIYIAALKCGERRTQREIAKVADITEVTVRNRYKELVEELDEEIEV
;
A
#
# COMPACT_ATOMS: atom_id res chain seq x y z
N LEU A 1 -3.08 8.36 7.60
CA LEU A 1 -3.90 9.24 8.48
C LEU A 1 -4.12 8.55 9.81
N GLU A 2 -4.24 7.22 9.81
CA GLU A 2 -4.32 6.41 11.01
C GLU A 2 -3.11 6.59 11.93
N GLU A 3 -1.88 6.56 11.38
CA GLU A 3 -0.66 6.83 12.16
C GLU A 3 -0.70 8.18 12.90
N ILE A 4 -1.22 9.23 12.25
CA ILE A 4 -1.35 10.55 12.86
C ILE A 4 -2.47 10.55 13.91
N ALA A 5 -3.57 9.85 13.67
CA ALA A 5 -4.67 9.73 14.63
C ALA A 5 -4.22 9.01 15.91
N GLU A 6 -3.41 7.95 15.78
CA GLU A 6 -2.87 7.18 16.91
C GLU A 6 -2.02 8.05 17.85
N VAL A 7 -1.20 8.96 17.32
CA VAL A 7 -0.30 9.80 18.14
C VAL A 7 -0.92 11.14 18.56
N SER A 8 -1.92 11.64 17.83
CA SER A 8 -2.45 13.00 18.02
C SER A 8 -3.61 13.09 19.01
N HIS A 9 -4.16 11.96 19.48
CA HIS A 9 -5.41 11.92 20.27
C HIS A 9 -6.62 12.58 19.56
N VAL A 10 -6.54 12.75 18.24
CA VAL A 10 -7.60 13.32 17.41
C VAL A 10 -8.13 12.24 16.47
N ASP A 11 -9.44 12.17 16.33
CA ASP A 11 -10.07 11.20 15.44
C ASP A 11 -9.64 11.41 13.98
N LYS A 12 -9.39 10.30 13.27
CA LYS A 12 -9.06 10.27 11.83
C LYS A 12 -10.03 11.11 10.99
N ARG A 13 -11.33 11.12 11.35
CA ARG A 13 -12.38 11.87 10.66
C ARG A 13 -12.16 13.38 10.77
N GLU A 14 -11.74 13.84 11.94
CA GLU A 14 -11.50 15.25 12.21
C GLU A 14 -10.20 15.72 11.53
N ILE A 15 -9.14 14.92 11.59
CA ILE A 15 -7.90 15.16 10.83
C ILE A 15 -8.22 15.27 9.32
N GLY A 16 -9.00 14.33 8.77
CA GLY A 16 -9.39 14.35 7.37
C GLY A 16 -10.27 15.55 6.98
N LYS A 17 -11.12 16.03 7.90
CA LYS A 17 -11.95 17.22 7.69
C LYS A 17 -11.10 18.49 7.65
N ASN A 18 -10.23 18.68 8.65
CA ASN A 18 -9.36 19.85 8.76
C ASN A 18 -8.30 19.87 7.66
N TYR A 19 -7.73 18.70 7.30
CA TYR A 19 -6.86 18.57 6.14
C TYR A 19 -7.51 19.13 4.87
N ARG A 20 -8.71 18.66 4.51
CA ARG A 20 -9.43 19.14 3.32
C ARG A 20 -9.79 20.62 3.39
N PHE A 21 -10.11 21.13 4.58
CA PHE A 21 -10.39 22.54 4.81
C PHE A 21 -9.15 23.40 4.52
N ILE A 22 -8.01 23.08 5.14
CA ILE A 22 -6.75 23.80 4.94
C ILE A 22 -6.31 23.77 3.48
N THR A 23 -6.36 22.62 2.81
CA THR A 23 -5.96 22.53 1.40
C THR A 23 -6.81 23.37 0.47
N ARG A 24 -8.10 23.57 0.82
CA ARG A 24 -9.02 24.39 0.04
C ARG A 24 -8.76 25.87 0.26
N GLU A 25 -8.63 26.29 1.51
CA GLU A 25 -8.42 27.70 1.87
C GLU A 25 -7.06 28.22 1.38
N LEU A 26 -6.02 27.37 1.42
CA LEU A 26 -4.68 27.75 0.94
C LEU A 26 -4.49 27.57 -0.57
N GLY A 27 -5.49 27.04 -1.30
CA GLY A 27 -5.39 26.78 -2.74
C GLY A 27 -4.26 25.79 -3.11
N THR A 28 -3.81 24.96 -2.17
CA THR A 28 -2.67 24.06 -2.35
C THR A 28 -3.13 22.73 -2.95
N TYR A 29 -2.55 22.34 -4.09
CA TYR A 29 -2.69 20.99 -4.63
C TYR A 29 -1.68 20.04 -3.99
N LEU A 30 -2.18 19.00 -3.32
CA LEU A 30 -1.36 17.90 -2.82
C LEU A 30 -1.60 16.66 -3.69
N PRO A 31 -0.57 16.18 -4.41
CA PRO A 31 -0.72 14.98 -5.22
C PRO A 31 -1.01 13.77 -4.33
N PRO A 32 -1.68 12.74 -4.85
CA PRO A 32 -1.92 11.50 -4.11
C PRO A 32 -0.58 10.87 -3.68
N PRO A 33 -0.52 10.26 -2.48
CA PRO A 33 0.69 9.57 -2.03
C PRO A 33 1.09 8.46 -3.00
N ASP A 34 2.39 8.41 -3.33
CA ASP A 34 2.96 7.34 -4.14
C ASP A 34 2.98 6.02 -3.34
N PRO A 35 2.33 4.94 -3.82
CA PRO A 35 2.36 3.62 -3.17
C PRO A 35 3.77 3.10 -2.92
N ALA A 36 4.75 3.41 -3.78
CA ALA A 36 6.12 2.94 -3.63
C ALA A 36 6.78 3.41 -2.32
N ARG A 37 6.37 4.58 -1.78
CA ARG A 37 6.88 5.11 -0.51
C ARG A 37 6.54 4.23 0.69
N TYR A 38 5.45 3.48 0.61
CA TYR A 38 5.04 2.58 1.69
C TYR A 38 5.87 1.29 1.72
N VAL A 39 6.45 0.87 0.59
CA VAL A 39 7.24 -0.38 0.49
C VAL A 39 8.43 -0.39 1.43
N ALA A 40 9.14 0.74 1.55
CA ALA A 40 10.31 0.85 2.41
C ALA A 40 9.94 0.63 3.89
N ARG A 41 8.87 1.29 4.36
CA ARG A 41 8.40 1.17 5.75
C ARG A 41 7.81 -0.21 6.01
N PHE A 42 6.78 -0.60 5.25
CA PHE A 42 6.10 -1.88 5.42
C PHE A 42 7.05 -3.06 5.28
N GLY A 43 7.93 -3.02 4.29
CA GLY A 43 8.89 -4.10 4.09
C GLY A 43 9.92 -4.22 5.21
N SER A 44 10.25 -3.12 5.89
CA SER A 44 11.14 -3.16 7.05
C SER A 44 10.44 -3.72 8.28
N GLU A 45 9.19 -3.32 8.53
CA GLU A 45 8.37 -3.88 9.63
C GLU A 45 8.04 -5.38 9.42
N LEU A 46 7.86 -5.80 8.16
CA LEU A 46 7.66 -7.20 7.79
C LEU A 46 8.97 -7.99 7.72
N ASN A 47 10.13 -7.34 7.91
CA ASN A 47 11.45 -7.94 7.83
C ASN A 47 11.66 -8.74 6.53
N ILE A 48 11.28 -8.16 5.39
CA ILE A 48 11.55 -8.72 4.06
C ILE A 48 12.84 -8.14 3.47
N SER A 49 13.47 -8.91 2.58
CA SER A 49 14.74 -8.56 1.96
C SER A 49 14.66 -7.32 1.06
N GLY A 50 15.83 -6.76 0.74
CA GLY A 50 15.94 -5.72 -0.27
C GLY A 50 15.45 -6.18 -1.64
N GLU A 51 15.66 -7.45 -1.98
CA GLU A 51 15.19 -8.05 -3.24
C GLU A 51 13.65 -8.03 -3.30
N ALA A 52 12.98 -8.48 -2.24
CA ALA A 52 11.51 -8.44 -2.16
C ALA A 52 10.96 -7.01 -2.22
N LYS A 53 11.64 -6.03 -1.59
CA LYS A 53 11.26 -4.60 -1.68
C LYS A 53 11.40 -4.08 -3.11
N VAL A 54 12.50 -4.38 -3.80
CA VAL A 54 12.69 -3.98 -5.21
C VAL A 54 11.62 -4.61 -6.10
N LYS A 55 11.32 -5.89 -5.90
CA LYS A 55 10.26 -6.59 -6.65
C LYS A 55 8.89 -5.98 -6.40
N ALA A 56 8.56 -5.63 -5.16
CA ALA A 56 7.31 -4.92 -4.83
C ALA A 56 7.22 -3.54 -5.53
N MET A 57 8.31 -2.76 -5.55
CA MET A 57 8.35 -1.49 -6.25
C MET A 57 8.15 -1.66 -7.77
N ASN A 58 8.72 -2.72 -8.37
CA ASN A 58 8.51 -3.03 -9.78
C ASN A 58 7.05 -3.39 -10.10
N ILE A 59 6.40 -4.17 -9.23
CA ILE A 59 4.97 -4.50 -9.38
C ILE A 59 4.12 -3.23 -9.31
N ILE A 60 4.41 -2.33 -8.36
CA ILE A 60 3.71 -1.03 -8.25
C ILE A 60 3.89 -0.21 -9.53
N ARG A 61 5.12 -0.14 -10.07
CA ARG A 61 5.40 0.60 -11.30
C ARG A 61 4.59 0.07 -12.48
N LYS A 62 4.58 -1.26 -12.69
CA LYS A 62 3.74 -1.89 -13.72
C LYS A 62 2.26 -1.59 -13.51
N ALA A 63 1.77 -1.69 -12.27
CA ALA A 63 0.38 -1.38 -11.94
C ALA A 63 0.00 0.08 -12.23
N GLN A 64 0.94 1.02 -12.09
CA GLN A 64 0.72 2.43 -12.45
C GLN A 64 0.71 2.63 -13.97
N GLU A 65 1.59 1.95 -14.70
CA GLU A 65 1.64 1.96 -16.17
C GLU A 65 0.32 1.44 -16.78
N GLU A 66 -0.22 0.36 -16.22
CA GLU A 66 -1.51 -0.25 -16.59
C GLU A 66 -2.73 0.45 -15.95
N LYS A 67 -2.53 1.57 -15.24
CA LYS A 67 -3.58 2.38 -14.58
C LYS A 67 -4.42 1.64 -13.52
N LEU A 68 -3.97 0.50 -13.02
CA LEU A 68 -4.62 -0.35 -12.00
C LEU A 68 -4.62 0.25 -10.58
N THR A 69 -3.99 1.40 -10.39
CA THR A 69 -3.90 2.11 -9.11
C THR A 69 -4.93 3.24 -8.96
N SER A 70 -5.65 3.59 -10.02
CA SER A 70 -6.56 4.74 -10.05
C SER A 70 -7.77 4.52 -9.13
N GLY A 71 -8.05 5.47 -8.24
CA GLY A 71 -9.16 5.38 -7.28
C GLY A 71 -8.97 4.34 -6.16
N LYS A 72 -7.78 3.74 -6.05
CA LYS A 72 -7.44 2.73 -5.05
C LYS A 72 -6.57 3.34 -3.95
N SER A 73 -6.63 2.78 -2.75
CA SER A 73 -5.79 3.22 -1.63
C SER A 73 -4.32 2.92 -1.93
N PRO A 74 -3.40 3.90 -1.84
CA PRO A 74 -1.95 3.68 -2.00
C PRO A 74 -1.39 2.62 -1.03
N SER A 75 -1.87 2.62 0.22
CA SER A 75 -1.50 1.61 1.22
C SER A 75 -1.93 0.20 0.77
N GLY A 76 -3.15 0.06 0.25
CA GLY A 76 -3.66 -1.21 -0.28
C GLY A 76 -2.89 -1.72 -1.49
N THR A 77 -2.52 -0.83 -2.41
CA THR A 77 -1.67 -1.16 -3.56
C THR A 77 -0.29 -1.66 -3.11
N ALA A 78 0.34 -0.95 -2.17
CA ALA A 78 1.63 -1.36 -1.62
C ALA A 78 1.54 -2.71 -0.89
N ALA A 79 0.51 -2.92 -0.08
CA ALA A 79 0.27 -4.18 0.62
C ALA A 79 0.11 -5.38 -0.35
N GLY A 80 -0.67 -5.21 -1.42
CA GLY A 80 -0.85 -6.23 -2.46
C GLY A 80 0.47 -6.55 -3.18
N ALA A 81 1.23 -5.52 -3.57
CA ALA A 81 2.52 -5.69 -4.22
C ALA A 81 3.56 -6.38 -3.32
N ILE A 82 3.60 -6.03 -2.04
CA ILE A 82 4.47 -6.67 -1.04
C ILE A 82 4.11 -8.15 -0.87
N TYR A 83 2.82 -8.48 -0.80
CA TYR A 83 2.38 -9.87 -0.69
C TYR A 83 2.86 -10.71 -1.87
N ILE A 84 2.69 -10.20 -3.10
CA ILE A 84 3.14 -10.87 -4.33
C ILE A 84 4.67 -11.01 -4.34
N ALA A 85 5.40 -9.94 -4.02
CA ALA A 85 6.86 -9.96 -3.99
C ALA A 85 7.41 -10.94 -2.94
N ALA A 86 6.82 -10.95 -1.74
CA ALA A 86 7.16 -11.88 -0.67
C ALA A 86 6.96 -13.35 -1.10
N LEU A 87 5.87 -13.65 -1.82
CA LEU A 87 5.66 -14.98 -2.40
C LEU A 87 6.74 -15.33 -3.42
N LYS A 88 7.04 -14.43 -4.37
CA LYS A 88 8.04 -14.64 -5.43
C LYS A 88 9.48 -14.74 -4.95
N CYS A 89 9.78 -14.27 -3.74
CA CYS A 89 11.10 -14.37 -3.12
C CYS A 89 11.19 -15.51 -2.09
N GLY A 90 10.12 -16.30 -1.90
CA GLY A 90 10.09 -17.35 -0.88
C GLY A 90 10.00 -16.83 0.56
N GLU A 91 9.76 -15.54 0.75
CA GLU A 91 9.71 -14.85 2.04
C GLU A 91 8.26 -14.68 2.53
N ARG A 92 7.50 -15.78 2.55
CA ARG A 92 6.06 -15.75 2.82
C ARG A 92 5.72 -14.90 4.06
N ARG A 93 4.75 -14.00 3.88
CA ARG A 93 4.05 -13.29 4.94
C ARG A 93 2.56 -13.51 4.76
N THR A 94 1.87 -13.69 5.86
CA THR A 94 0.43 -13.87 5.86
C THR A 94 -0.26 -12.55 5.48
N GLN A 95 -1.45 -12.65 4.87
CA GLN A 95 -2.28 -11.47 4.59
C GLN A 95 -2.58 -10.68 5.86
N ARG A 96 -2.69 -11.36 7.01
CA ARG A 96 -2.89 -10.77 8.34
C ARG A 96 -1.72 -9.91 8.80
N GLU A 97 -0.48 -10.41 8.66
CA GLU A 97 0.72 -9.64 9.03
C GLU A 97 0.84 -8.37 8.18
N ILE A 98 0.63 -8.50 6.88
CA ILE A 98 0.69 -7.36 5.95
C ILE A 98 -0.44 -6.37 6.25
N ALA A 99 -1.66 -6.86 6.46
CA ALA A 99 -2.82 -6.03 6.81
C ALA A 99 -2.58 -5.20 8.08
N LYS A 100 -1.96 -5.82 9.11
CA LYS A 100 -1.61 -5.14 10.35
C LYS A 100 -0.59 -4.01 10.13
N VAL A 101 0.48 -4.26 9.39
CA VAL A 101 1.53 -3.27 9.10
C VAL A 101 1.01 -2.12 8.22
N ALA A 102 0.12 -2.43 7.29
CA ALA A 102 -0.49 -1.48 6.38
C ALA A 102 -1.72 -0.75 6.95
N ASP A 103 -2.15 -1.14 8.17
CA ASP A 103 -3.35 -0.69 8.85
C ASP A 103 -4.62 -0.73 7.96
N ILE A 104 -4.84 -1.90 7.36
CA ILE A 104 -5.99 -2.18 6.50
C ILE A 104 -6.59 -3.56 6.85
N THR A 105 -7.70 -3.90 6.22
CA THR A 105 -8.30 -5.23 6.42
C THR A 105 -7.60 -6.29 5.59
N GLU A 106 -7.60 -7.54 6.06
CA GLU A 106 -7.11 -8.69 5.28
C GLU A 106 -7.84 -8.82 3.93
N VAL A 107 -9.12 -8.48 3.88
CA VAL A 107 -9.93 -8.48 2.67
C VAL A 107 -9.40 -7.45 1.66
N THR A 108 -8.93 -6.30 2.13
CA THR A 108 -8.29 -5.29 1.27
C THR A 108 -7.00 -5.84 0.65
N VAL A 109 -6.15 -6.51 1.43
CA VAL A 109 -4.93 -7.17 0.91
C VAL A 109 -5.30 -8.24 -0.12
N ARG A 110 -6.29 -9.08 0.21
CA ARG A 110 -6.81 -10.15 -0.64
C ARG A 110 -7.26 -9.65 -2.01
N ASN A 111 -8.14 -8.66 -2.01
CA ASN A 111 -8.71 -8.12 -3.24
C ASN A 111 -7.62 -7.47 -4.09
N ARG A 112 -6.66 -6.77 -3.45
CA ARG A 112 -5.57 -6.12 -4.18
C ARG A 112 -4.56 -7.09 -4.78
N TYR A 113 -4.20 -8.18 -4.09
CA TYR A 113 -3.30 -9.15 -4.71
C TYR A 113 -3.98 -9.83 -5.91
N LYS A 114 -5.27 -10.22 -5.79
CA LYS A 114 -5.97 -10.91 -6.89
C LYS A 114 -6.02 -10.04 -8.14
N GLU A 115 -6.46 -8.79 -7.97
CA GLU A 115 -6.54 -7.82 -9.06
C GLU A 115 -5.16 -7.60 -9.71
N LEU A 116 -4.09 -7.46 -8.91
CA LEU A 116 -2.74 -7.29 -9.45
C LEU A 116 -2.22 -8.54 -10.18
N VAL A 117 -2.56 -9.75 -9.73
CA VAL A 117 -2.12 -11.00 -10.36
C VAL A 117 -2.86 -11.24 -11.67
N GLU A 118 -4.18 -11.03 -11.67
CA GLU A 118 -5.04 -11.20 -12.85
C GLU A 118 -4.66 -10.24 -13.98
N GLU A 119 -4.39 -8.97 -13.63
CA GLU A 119 -4.18 -7.91 -14.63
C GLU A 119 -2.72 -7.77 -15.08
N LEU A 120 -1.74 -8.16 -14.24
CA LEU A 120 -0.32 -8.06 -14.59
C LEU A 120 0.27 -9.37 -15.13
N ASP A 121 -0.56 -10.42 -15.29
CA ASP A 121 -0.17 -11.77 -15.70
C ASP A 121 1.09 -12.27 -14.95
N GLU A 122 1.17 -11.92 -13.66
CA GLU A 122 2.32 -12.28 -12.84
C GLU A 122 2.18 -13.76 -12.49
N GLU A 123 2.96 -14.62 -13.15
CA GLU A 123 3.07 -16.04 -12.76
C GLU A 123 3.48 -16.12 -11.29
N ILE A 124 2.60 -16.67 -10.45
CA ILE A 124 2.91 -17.02 -9.06
C ILE A 124 2.98 -18.53 -9.01
N GLU A 125 4.19 -19.08 -8.89
CA GLU A 125 4.37 -20.46 -8.43
C GLU A 125 3.98 -20.50 -6.94
N VAL A 126 2.90 -21.23 -6.63
CA VAL A 126 2.39 -21.44 -5.26
C VAL A 126 3.03 -22.67 -4.65
#